data_AF-A0A2S2KP30-F1
#
_entry.id   AF-A0A2S2KP30-F1
#
_cell.length_a   1.000
_cell.length_b   1.000
_cell.length_c   1.000
_cell.angle_alpha   90.00
_cell.angle_beta   90.00
_cell.angle_gamma   90.00
#
_symmetry.space_group_name_H-M   'P 1'
#
loop_
_entity.id
_entity.type
_entity.pdbx_description
1 polymer ?
#
loop_
_entity_poly.entity_id
_entity_poly.type
_entity_poly.pdbx_seq_one_letter_code
_entity_poly.pdbx_strand_id
1 'polypeptide(L)'
;MTPFSFFLITLLTATVTVLPPGDTAIENNTADLESDETLDVSPNVKTFGTETKTIGGIQVELTKEVKFNSSDGGHLTIKNKSLTSATVTIPDQTKVKAPNSWNGKIIPPKQTSTSGTTPAGFQTPVTSISVGSVDVILVFDKAITILLEGVTGQTAFKTPGSDIWNLISTCVGTYENPVDPPINGECSISNGINTKIVTFHFTEFTELSTIPASSSTPTASTSSSGSSGGSSGGGGKRSSSGAPSSSQGYAGSLLPETTHSEFSVFPNWFQTSLVTYWIENLITDNEFKNAMNYMLNKNIIKIDVGEKKDIPTLDLAPSIKQLFKLWSLDKLTDSTIIEIIVYYRTVGAW
;
A
#
# COMPACT_ATOMS: atom_id res chain seq x y z
N MET A 1 21.25 -21.45 51.45
CA MET A 1 21.32 -20.10 50.88
C MET A 1 21.95 -20.21 49.50
N THR A 2 21.11 -20.21 48.47
CA THR A 2 21.53 -20.22 47.06
C THR A 2 22.13 -18.86 46.69
N PRO A 3 23.23 -18.80 45.93
CA PRO A 3 23.78 -17.52 45.51
C PRO A 3 22.88 -16.93 44.42
N PHE A 4 22.43 -15.69 44.64
CA PHE A 4 21.82 -14.87 43.61
C PHE A 4 22.88 -14.58 42.55
N SER A 5 22.73 -15.23 41.39
CA SER A 5 23.48 -14.89 40.19
C SER A 5 22.95 -13.56 39.68
N PHE A 6 23.74 -12.49 39.84
CA PHE A 6 23.49 -11.22 39.17
C PHE A 6 23.65 -11.47 37.66
N PHE A 7 22.53 -11.50 36.93
CA PHE A 7 22.55 -11.38 35.49
C PHE A 7 23.13 -10.00 35.15
N LEU A 8 24.35 -10.00 34.64
CA LEU A 8 24.93 -8.84 33.98
C LEU A 8 24.13 -8.64 32.69
N ILE A 9 23.16 -7.72 32.69
CA ILE A 9 22.49 -7.29 31.47
C ILE A 9 23.53 -6.45 30.71
N THR A 10 24.26 -7.11 29.81
CA THR A 10 25.10 -6.41 28.84
C THR A 10 24.15 -5.69 27.89
N LEU A 11 23.87 -4.41 28.13
CA LEU A 11 23.29 -3.53 27.12
C LEU A 11 24.31 -3.47 25.97
N LEU A 12 24.07 -4.25 24.92
CA LEU A 12 24.68 -4.00 23.61
C LEU A 12 23.91 -2.84 22.97
N THR A 13 24.02 -1.64 23.56
CA THR A 13 23.71 -0.43 22.82
C THR A 13 24.64 -0.41 21.61
N ALA A 14 24.09 -0.49 20.40
CA ALA A 14 24.86 -0.13 19.21
C ALA A 14 25.48 1.25 19.50
N THR A 15 26.81 1.32 19.59
CA THR A 15 27.52 2.56 19.90
C THR A 15 27.34 3.50 18.71
N VAL A 16 26.33 4.35 18.81
CA VAL A 16 26.16 5.48 17.90
C VAL A 16 27.27 6.46 18.21
N THR A 17 28.27 6.54 17.34
CA THR A 17 29.32 7.54 17.48
C THR A 17 28.74 8.89 17.08
N VAL A 18 28.83 9.86 18.00
CA VAL A 18 28.35 11.23 17.78
C VAL A 18 29.19 11.88 16.69
N LEU A 19 28.62 12.03 15.50
CA LEU A 19 29.15 12.82 14.39
C LEU A 19 28.61 14.27 14.50
N PRO A 20 28.99 15.22 13.61
CA PRO A 20 28.39 16.56 13.64
C PRO A 20 26.85 16.50 13.65
N PRO A 21 26.16 17.52 14.20
CA PRO A 21 24.70 17.52 14.32
C PRO A 21 24.02 17.18 12.99
N GLY A 22 23.20 16.13 12.97
CA GLY A 22 22.53 15.64 11.76
C GLY A 22 23.12 14.35 11.16
N ASP A 23 24.30 13.91 11.61
CA ASP A 23 24.96 12.70 11.13
C ASP A 23 24.99 11.62 12.23
N THR A 24 24.70 10.37 11.86
CA THR A 24 24.81 9.19 12.74
C THR A 24 25.75 8.18 12.12
N ALA A 25 26.82 7.81 12.81
CA ALA A 25 27.61 6.62 12.48
C ALA A 25 27.18 5.44 13.35
N ILE A 26 27.02 4.27 12.72
CA ILE A 26 26.78 3.01 13.42
C ILE A 26 27.99 2.13 13.20
N GLU A 27 28.68 1.78 14.29
CA GLU A 27 29.84 0.90 14.26
C GLU A 27 29.46 -0.47 13.67
N ASN A 28 30.32 -1.01 12.80
CA ASN A 28 30.15 -2.32 12.13
C ASN A 28 28.96 -2.44 11.17
N ASN A 29 28.27 -1.34 10.83
CA ASN A 29 27.22 -1.32 9.82
C ASN A 29 26.05 -2.28 10.06
N THR A 30 25.92 -2.79 11.28
CA THR A 30 24.89 -3.75 11.66
C THR A 30 24.35 -3.38 13.03
N ALA A 31 23.04 -3.19 13.12
CA ALA A 31 22.29 -3.08 14.36
C ALA A 31 21.52 -4.39 14.58
N ASP A 32 22.07 -5.27 15.41
CA ASP A 32 21.46 -6.55 15.77
C ASP A 32 20.76 -6.44 17.13
N LEU A 33 19.45 -6.21 17.10
CA LEU A 33 18.65 -5.75 18.25
C LEU A 33 17.76 -6.87 18.80
N GLU A 34 17.50 -6.87 20.11
CA GLU A 34 16.46 -7.69 20.71
C GLU A 34 15.04 -7.18 20.38
N SER A 35 14.02 -7.99 20.66
CA SER A 35 12.61 -7.66 20.35
C SER A 35 12.05 -6.45 21.13
N ASP A 36 12.65 -6.05 22.23
CA ASP A 36 12.26 -4.86 23.02
C ASP A 36 13.20 -3.67 22.79
N GLU A 37 14.29 -3.86 22.06
CA GLU A 37 15.25 -2.80 21.73
C GLU A 37 14.81 -1.97 20.51
N THR A 38 15.42 -0.80 20.39
CA THR A 38 15.26 0.14 19.28
C THR A 38 16.61 0.75 18.93
N LEU A 39 16.84 1.02 17.65
CA LEU A 39 17.95 1.86 17.22
C LEU A 39 17.63 3.32 17.58
N ASP A 40 18.36 3.87 18.55
CA ASP A 40 18.18 5.25 19.02
C ASP A 40 19.10 6.20 18.24
N VAL A 41 18.50 7.02 17.39
CA VAL A 41 19.19 8.07 16.62
C VAL A 41 18.83 9.47 17.10
N SER A 42 18.08 9.58 18.20
CA SER A 42 17.61 10.85 18.76
C SER A 42 18.72 11.88 19.04
N PRO A 43 19.97 11.50 19.42
CA PRO A 43 21.04 12.49 19.64
C PRO A 43 21.44 13.26 18.38
N ASN A 44 21.20 12.70 17.20
CA ASN A 44 21.63 13.26 15.91
C ASN A 44 20.46 13.78 15.06
N VAL A 45 19.22 13.69 15.57
CA VAL A 45 18.06 14.25 14.88
C VAL A 45 18.13 15.77 14.93
N LYS A 46 18.02 16.40 13.76
CA LYS A 46 17.88 17.85 13.62
C LYS A 46 16.49 18.19 13.10
N THR A 47 16.03 19.40 13.41
CA THR A 47 14.89 19.99 12.72
C THR A 47 15.35 20.63 11.42
N PHE A 48 14.49 20.61 10.40
CA PHE A 48 14.71 21.31 9.13
C PHE A 48 13.43 22.05 8.73
N GLY A 49 13.42 22.64 7.52
CA GLY A 49 12.20 23.23 6.96
C GLY A 49 11.08 22.20 6.81
N THR A 50 9.88 22.67 6.51
CA THR A 50 8.72 21.78 6.30
C THR A 50 8.73 21.22 4.88
N GLU A 51 8.57 19.90 4.77
CA GLU A 51 8.34 19.20 3.51
C GLU A 51 7.10 18.31 3.64
N THR A 52 6.24 18.27 2.63
CA THR A 52 5.05 17.40 2.62
C THR A 52 5.24 16.27 1.61
N LYS A 53 4.90 15.04 2.01
CA LYS A 53 4.90 13.85 1.15
C LYS A 53 3.56 13.12 1.24
N THR A 54 3.19 12.40 0.18
CA THR A 54 2.04 11.51 0.21
C THR A 54 2.51 10.06 0.19
N ILE A 55 2.13 9.27 1.20
CA ILE A 55 2.48 7.85 1.34
C ILE A 55 1.19 7.07 1.58
N GLY A 56 0.88 6.10 0.72
CA GLY A 56 -0.35 5.30 0.85
C GLY A 56 -1.64 6.14 0.89
N GLY A 57 -1.66 7.29 0.21
CA GLY A 57 -2.79 8.24 0.22
C GLY A 57 -2.83 9.19 1.42
N ILE A 58 -1.88 9.10 2.37
CA ILE A 58 -1.81 9.97 3.54
C ILE A 58 -0.76 11.06 3.30
N GLN A 59 -1.15 12.34 3.49
CA GLN A 59 -0.19 13.44 3.53
C GLN A 59 0.55 13.46 4.87
N VAL A 60 1.87 13.50 4.80
CA VAL A 60 2.80 13.50 5.92
C VAL A 60 3.60 14.78 5.88
N GLU A 61 3.57 15.55 6.97
CA GLU A 61 4.43 16.71 7.18
C GLU A 61 5.73 16.28 7.86
N LEU A 62 6.86 16.54 7.20
CA LEU A 62 8.20 16.17 7.64
C LEU A 62 8.96 17.41 8.10
N THR A 63 9.50 17.35 9.32
CA THR A 63 10.21 18.48 9.96
C THR A 63 11.47 18.05 10.72
N LYS A 64 11.67 16.74 10.92
CA LYS A 64 12.87 16.15 11.51
C LYS A 64 13.65 15.38 10.46
N GLU A 65 14.97 15.44 10.53
CA GLU A 65 15.89 14.73 9.66
C GLU A 65 17.05 14.14 10.47
N VAL A 66 17.52 12.96 10.08
CA VAL A 66 18.82 12.40 10.48
C VAL A 66 19.44 11.71 9.29
N LYS A 67 20.76 11.79 9.15
CA LYS A 67 21.50 11.13 8.08
C LYS A 67 22.30 9.95 8.63
N PHE A 68 22.17 8.80 7.99
CA PHE A 68 23.00 7.64 8.25
C PHE A 68 24.30 7.72 7.47
N ASN A 69 25.40 7.48 8.18
CA ASN A 69 26.72 7.31 7.62
C ASN A 69 27.24 5.93 8.03
N SER A 70 27.50 5.09 7.03
CA SER A 70 28.14 3.81 7.16
C SER A 70 29.65 4.02 7.34
N SER A 71 30.26 3.30 8.27
CA SER A 71 31.70 3.44 8.54
C SER A 71 32.61 2.97 7.40
N ASP A 72 32.10 2.13 6.49
CA ASP A 72 32.83 1.59 5.33
C ASP A 72 32.27 2.06 3.97
N GLY A 73 31.27 2.94 3.96
CA GLY A 73 30.63 3.43 2.74
C GLY A 73 29.66 2.42 2.08
N GLY A 74 29.32 1.33 2.74
CA GLY A 74 28.41 0.30 2.25
C GLY A 74 26.95 0.59 2.59
N HIS A 75 26.43 -0.10 3.60
CA HIS A 75 25.03 -0.04 4.00
C HIS A 75 24.89 -0.36 5.48
N LEU A 76 23.85 0.15 6.13
CA LEU A 76 23.42 -0.25 7.47
C LEU A 76 22.43 -1.42 7.36
N THR A 77 22.66 -2.48 8.12
CA THR A 77 21.70 -3.58 8.28
C THR A 77 21.04 -3.52 9.66
N ILE A 78 19.71 -3.55 9.72
CA ILE A 78 18.94 -3.64 10.96
C ILE A 78 18.30 -5.02 11.04
N LYS A 79 18.51 -5.71 12.16
CA LYS A 79 17.98 -7.05 12.44
C LYS A 79 17.27 -7.08 13.78
N ASN A 80 16.34 -8.02 13.90
CA ASN A 80 15.78 -8.45 15.17
C ASN A 80 16.22 -9.89 15.43
N LYS A 81 16.93 -10.12 16.55
CA LYS A 81 17.46 -11.44 16.91
C LYS A 81 16.38 -12.49 17.10
N SER A 82 15.18 -12.09 17.48
CA SER A 82 14.03 -12.99 17.66
C SER A 82 13.23 -13.22 16.36
N LEU A 83 13.53 -12.49 15.28
CA LEU A 83 12.84 -12.58 14.00
C LEU A 83 13.86 -12.67 12.85
N THR A 84 14.25 -13.90 12.50
CA THR A 84 15.22 -14.13 11.43
C THR A 84 14.64 -13.97 10.03
N SER A 85 13.31 -14.04 9.89
CA SER A 85 12.63 -13.98 8.59
C SER A 85 12.51 -12.58 8.00
N ALA A 86 12.99 -11.54 8.70
CA ALA A 86 12.96 -10.17 8.19
C ALA A 86 14.24 -9.40 8.53
N THR A 87 14.83 -8.77 7.52
CA THR A 87 15.98 -7.87 7.69
C THR A 87 15.82 -6.61 6.86
N VAL A 88 16.45 -5.52 7.30
CA VAL A 88 16.35 -4.21 6.65
C VAL A 88 17.75 -3.73 6.29
N THR A 89 17.91 -3.22 5.08
CA THR A 89 19.15 -2.65 4.57
C THR A 89 18.92 -1.21 4.13
N ILE A 90 19.68 -0.30 4.71
CA ILE A 90 19.64 1.14 4.44
C ILE A 90 20.97 1.52 3.77
N PRO A 91 20.98 2.07 2.54
CA PRO A 91 22.21 2.48 1.89
C PRO A 91 22.99 3.55 2.68
N ASP A 92 24.29 3.65 2.46
CA ASP A 92 25.09 4.74 3.03
C ASP A 92 24.59 6.12 2.56
N GLN A 93 24.83 7.15 3.38
CA GLN A 93 24.43 8.53 3.16
C GLN A 93 22.91 8.72 2.99
N THR A 94 22.09 7.80 3.51
CA THR A 94 20.63 7.90 3.45
C THR A 94 20.12 8.82 4.54
N LYS A 95 19.22 9.74 4.20
CA LYS A 95 18.51 10.60 5.14
C LYS A 95 17.17 9.99 5.47
N VAL A 96 16.88 9.93 6.76
CA VAL A 96 15.55 9.65 7.28
C VAL A 96 14.91 10.96 7.67
N LYS A 97 13.72 11.18 7.15
CA LYS A 97 12.86 12.30 7.47
C LYS A 97 11.62 11.81 8.19
N ALA A 98 11.15 12.59 9.15
CA ALA A 98 10.00 12.22 9.96
C ALA A 98 9.19 13.43 10.43
N PRO A 99 7.93 13.22 10.86
CA PRO A 99 7.14 14.24 11.52
C PRO A 99 7.75 14.72 12.84
N ASN A 100 7.28 15.88 13.31
CA ASN A 100 7.74 16.45 14.58
C ASN A 100 7.49 15.53 15.79
N SER A 101 6.45 14.69 15.72
CA SER A 101 6.12 13.72 16.78
C SER A 101 7.09 12.55 16.88
N TRP A 102 8.00 12.36 15.91
CA TRP A 102 8.95 11.26 15.97
C TRP A 102 9.96 11.45 17.12
N ASN A 103 10.16 10.39 17.90
CA ASN A 103 11.05 10.37 19.06
C ASN A 103 12.51 10.02 18.72
N GLY A 104 12.87 9.89 17.44
CA GLY A 104 14.21 9.53 17.02
C GLY A 104 14.57 8.06 17.24
N LYS A 105 13.59 7.18 17.45
CA LYS A 105 13.81 5.74 17.60
C LYS A 105 13.29 4.98 16.38
N ILE A 106 14.07 3.99 15.94
CA ILE A 106 13.71 3.06 14.87
C ILE A 106 13.58 1.67 15.48
N ILE A 107 12.37 1.13 15.40
CA ILE A 107 12.02 -0.22 15.81
C ILE A 107 12.55 -1.19 14.73
N PRO A 108 13.31 -2.24 15.09
CA PRO A 108 13.72 -3.26 14.12
C PRO A 108 12.50 -4.01 13.57
N PRO A 109 12.66 -4.84 12.52
CA PRO A 109 11.57 -5.70 12.06
C PRO A 109 10.94 -6.49 13.20
N LYS A 110 9.61 -6.35 13.35
CA LYS A 110 8.83 -7.07 14.37
C LYS A 110 7.61 -7.68 13.71
N GLN A 111 7.40 -8.96 14.00
CA GLN A 111 6.18 -9.63 13.59
C GLN A 111 5.02 -9.13 14.45
N THR A 112 3.94 -8.72 13.79
CA THR A 112 2.71 -8.23 14.41
C THR A 112 1.53 -9.06 13.94
N SER A 113 0.48 -9.11 14.77
CA SER A 113 -0.82 -9.60 14.33
C SER A 113 -1.43 -8.60 13.37
N THR A 114 -2.04 -9.10 12.32
CA THR A 114 -2.66 -8.31 11.26
C THR A 114 -4.07 -7.90 11.61
N SER A 115 -4.43 -6.71 11.16
CA SER A 115 -5.79 -6.18 11.14
C SER A 115 -5.96 -5.31 9.90
N GLY A 116 -7.21 -4.98 9.58
CA GLY A 116 -7.55 -4.05 8.51
C GLY A 116 -8.25 -4.71 7.32
N THR A 117 -8.69 -3.85 6.41
CA THR A 117 -9.40 -4.16 5.17
C THR A 117 -8.39 -4.50 4.09
N THR A 118 -8.52 -5.69 3.50
CA THR A 118 -7.69 -6.13 2.38
C THR A 118 -8.28 -5.74 1.03
N PRO A 119 -7.42 -5.56 0.00
CA PRO A 119 -7.86 -5.40 -1.37
C PRO A 119 -8.73 -6.57 -1.84
N ALA A 120 -9.67 -6.27 -2.73
CA ALA A 120 -10.54 -7.29 -3.31
C ALA A 120 -9.74 -8.43 -3.96
N GLY A 121 -10.15 -9.67 -3.71
CA GLY A 121 -9.47 -10.87 -4.19
C GLY A 121 -8.44 -11.46 -3.23
N PHE A 122 -8.17 -10.80 -2.09
CA PHE A 122 -7.21 -11.27 -1.09
C PHE A 122 -7.85 -11.50 0.28
N GLN A 123 -7.36 -12.53 0.96
CA GLN A 123 -7.69 -12.82 2.35
C GLN A 123 -6.96 -11.85 3.27
N THR A 124 -7.54 -11.58 4.44
CA THR A 124 -6.85 -10.88 5.52
C THR A 124 -5.57 -11.66 5.84
N PRO A 125 -4.39 -11.00 5.80
CA PRO A 125 -3.14 -11.68 6.14
C PRO A 125 -3.20 -12.16 7.59
N VAL A 126 -2.36 -13.13 7.96
CA VAL A 126 -2.28 -13.66 9.34
C VAL A 126 -1.04 -13.15 10.08
N THR A 127 -0.05 -12.67 9.34
CA THR A 127 1.20 -12.13 9.86
C THR A 127 1.61 -10.89 9.08
N SER A 128 2.17 -9.91 9.76
CA SER A 128 2.78 -8.73 9.17
C SER A 128 4.07 -8.40 9.87
N ILE A 129 4.93 -7.65 9.18
CA ILE A 129 6.18 -7.14 9.71
C ILE A 129 6.06 -5.62 9.80
N SER A 130 6.10 -5.09 11.03
CA SER A 130 6.27 -3.66 11.28
C SER A 130 7.76 -3.32 11.37
N VAL A 131 8.15 -2.21 10.77
CA VAL A 131 9.51 -1.65 10.84
C VAL A 131 9.40 -0.16 11.13
N GLY A 132 10.36 0.41 11.86
CA GLY A 132 10.47 1.87 12.01
C GLY A 132 9.70 2.42 13.19
N SER A 133 8.49 2.93 12.96
CA SER A 133 7.67 3.50 14.03
C SER A 133 6.22 3.03 13.89
N VAL A 134 5.57 2.83 15.03
CA VAL A 134 4.15 2.45 15.09
C VAL A 134 3.21 3.67 15.00
N ASP A 135 3.74 4.87 15.24
CA ASP A 135 2.94 6.10 15.35
C ASP A 135 3.13 7.04 14.15
N VAL A 136 4.27 6.94 13.44
CA VAL A 136 4.63 7.86 12.36
C VAL A 136 5.26 7.11 11.18
N ILE A 137 5.15 7.70 9.99
CA ILE A 137 5.84 7.22 8.80
C ILE A 137 7.25 7.83 8.78
N LEU A 138 8.26 6.98 8.66
CA LEU A 138 9.64 7.41 8.40
C LEU A 138 9.88 7.36 6.90
N VAL A 139 10.36 8.45 6.30
CA VAL A 139 10.54 8.60 4.86
C VAL A 139 12.02 8.75 4.54
N PHE A 140 12.50 8.05 3.52
CA PHE A 140 13.90 8.02 3.11
C PHE A 140 14.11 8.81 1.83
N ASP A 141 15.29 9.41 1.66
CA ASP A 141 15.69 10.07 0.40
C ASP A 141 16.30 9.11 -0.63
N LYS A 142 16.67 7.90 -0.19
CA LYS A 142 17.13 6.77 -1.01
C LYS A 142 16.25 5.56 -0.71
N ALA A 143 16.09 4.69 -1.71
CA ALA A 143 15.35 3.45 -1.53
C ALA A 143 16.09 2.55 -0.52
N ILE A 144 15.33 1.98 0.41
CA ILE A 144 15.80 0.96 1.35
C ILE A 144 15.28 -0.40 0.90
N THR A 145 15.88 -1.47 1.40
CA THR A 145 15.43 -2.84 1.11
C THR A 145 14.97 -3.53 2.39
N ILE A 146 13.81 -4.17 2.35
CA ILE A 146 13.32 -5.09 3.36
C ILE A 146 13.34 -6.49 2.75
N LEU A 147 14.16 -7.38 3.28
CA LEU A 147 14.17 -8.79 2.90
C LEU A 147 13.20 -9.55 3.78
N LEU A 148 12.26 -10.25 3.16
CA LEU A 148 11.33 -11.19 3.79
C LEU A 148 11.68 -12.61 3.34
N GLU A 149 12.16 -13.43 4.25
CA GLU A 149 12.52 -14.82 3.97
C GLU A 149 11.29 -15.72 3.97
N GLY A 150 11.20 -16.63 3.00
CA GLY A 150 10.08 -17.57 2.86
C GLY A 150 8.79 -16.97 2.29
N VAL A 151 8.80 -15.68 1.93
CA VAL A 151 7.65 -14.98 1.33
C VAL A 151 7.78 -14.99 -0.19
N THR A 152 6.70 -15.35 -0.89
CA THR A 152 6.69 -15.44 -2.37
C THR A 152 5.42 -14.89 -3.03
N GLY A 153 4.36 -14.67 -2.25
CA GLY A 153 3.08 -14.15 -2.70
C GLY A 153 3.06 -12.65 -2.91
N GLN A 154 1.86 -12.16 -3.26
CA GLN A 154 1.60 -10.74 -3.45
C GLN A 154 1.85 -9.98 -2.16
N THR A 155 2.65 -8.93 -2.17
CA THR A 155 2.90 -8.13 -0.96
C THR A 155 2.00 -6.90 -0.87
N ALA A 156 1.81 -6.41 0.35
CA ALA A 156 1.06 -5.20 0.65
C ALA A 156 1.70 -4.44 1.82
N PHE A 157 1.38 -3.15 1.93
CA PHE A 157 1.77 -2.32 3.06
C PHE A 157 0.57 -1.58 3.67
N LYS A 158 0.70 -1.19 4.93
CA LYS A 158 -0.30 -0.41 5.66
C LYS A 158 0.42 0.65 6.48
N THR A 159 -0.02 1.89 6.33
CA THR A 159 0.54 3.05 7.05
C THR A 159 0.02 3.11 8.50
N PRO A 160 0.80 3.67 9.44
CA PRO A 160 0.32 3.97 10.80
C PRO A 160 -1.01 4.72 10.78
N GLY A 161 -1.95 4.26 11.61
CA GLY A 161 -3.30 4.84 11.72
C GLY A 161 -4.28 4.51 10.58
N SER A 162 -3.84 3.79 9.54
CA SER A 162 -4.72 3.28 8.49
C SER A 162 -5.17 1.86 8.80
N ASP A 163 -6.40 1.53 8.41
CA ASP A 163 -6.92 0.17 8.38
C ASP A 163 -6.91 -0.43 6.97
N ILE A 164 -6.29 0.21 5.98
CA ILE A 164 -6.33 -0.23 4.58
C ILE A 164 -4.96 -0.76 4.15
N TRP A 165 -4.95 -2.01 3.67
CA TRP A 165 -3.79 -2.60 3.01
C TRP A 165 -3.70 -2.13 1.55
N ASN A 166 -2.55 -1.58 1.17
CA ASN A 166 -2.22 -1.14 -0.17
C ASN A 166 -1.35 -2.18 -0.87
N LEU A 167 -1.73 -2.59 -2.08
CA LEU A 167 -0.94 -3.54 -2.87
C LEU A 167 0.40 -2.92 -3.25
N ILE A 168 1.47 -3.69 -3.08
CA ILE A 168 2.81 -3.33 -3.54
C ILE A 168 2.98 -3.83 -4.98
N SER A 169 3.44 -2.95 -5.86
CA SER A 169 3.71 -3.29 -7.26
C SER A 169 4.91 -4.25 -7.41
N THR A 170 5.08 -4.89 -8.56
CA THR A 170 6.28 -5.69 -8.84
C THR A 170 7.44 -4.78 -9.26
N CYS A 171 8.64 -4.96 -8.70
CA CYS A 171 9.81 -4.19 -9.11
C CYS A 171 10.22 -4.52 -10.55
N VAL A 172 10.79 -3.52 -11.22
CA VAL A 172 11.55 -3.72 -12.45
C VAL A 172 12.97 -4.21 -12.09
N GLY A 173 13.64 -4.91 -13.01
CA GLY A 173 15.01 -5.39 -12.82
C GLY A 173 15.07 -6.86 -12.41
N THR A 174 16.09 -7.23 -11.65
CA THR A 174 16.33 -8.59 -11.18
C THR A 174 16.27 -8.67 -9.67
N TYR A 175 16.09 -9.87 -9.11
CA TYR A 175 16.08 -10.03 -7.66
C TYR A 175 17.37 -9.51 -7.00
N GLU A 176 18.53 -9.68 -7.63
CA GLU A 176 19.80 -9.16 -7.08
C GLU A 176 19.99 -7.67 -7.27
N ASN A 177 19.43 -7.11 -8.34
CA ASN A 177 19.53 -5.70 -8.67
C ASN A 177 18.14 -5.18 -9.10
N PRO A 178 17.24 -4.95 -8.13
CA PRO A 178 15.97 -4.30 -8.43
C PRO A 178 16.22 -2.84 -8.79
N VAL A 179 15.42 -2.31 -9.70
CA VAL A 179 15.37 -0.88 -9.98
C VAL A 179 14.54 -0.22 -8.89
N ASP A 180 15.02 0.90 -8.36
CA ASP A 180 14.29 1.69 -7.36
C ASP A 180 12.88 2.05 -7.89
N PRO A 181 11.84 1.96 -7.04
CA PRO A 181 10.51 2.41 -7.41
C PRO A 181 10.50 3.94 -7.62
N PRO A 182 9.42 4.50 -8.19
CA PRO A 182 9.19 5.95 -8.17
C PRO A 182 9.36 6.52 -6.76
N ILE A 183 9.82 7.77 -6.67
CA ILE A 183 10.09 8.41 -5.38
C ILE A 183 8.87 8.34 -4.46
N ASN A 184 9.09 8.01 -3.18
CA ASN A 184 8.07 7.76 -2.16
C ASN A 184 7.23 6.48 -2.36
N GLY A 185 7.47 5.72 -3.43
CA GLY A 185 6.73 4.49 -3.73
C GLY A 185 7.39 3.23 -3.17
N GLU A 186 6.81 2.11 -3.57
CA GLU A 186 7.22 0.78 -3.16
C GLU A 186 7.03 -0.24 -4.28
N CYS A 187 7.93 -1.21 -4.33
CA CYS A 187 7.82 -2.37 -5.19
C CYS A 187 8.36 -3.61 -4.48
N SER A 188 7.99 -4.80 -4.96
CA SER A 188 8.48 -6.07 -4.45
C SER A 188 8.96 -6.99 -5.57
N ILE A 189 9.96 -7.82 -5.29
CA ILE A 189 10.48 -8.83 -6.21
C ILE A 189 10.83 -10.11 -5.46
N SER A 190 10.40 -11.25 -5.99
CA SER A 190 10.67 -12.57 -5.41
C SER A 190 11.60 -13.38 -6.30
N ASN A 191 12.44 -14.22 -5.69
CA ASN A 191 13.20 -15.27 -6.38
C ASN A 191 12.54 -16.65 -6.26
N GLY A 192 11.27 -16.72 -5.82
CA GLY A 192 10.55 -17.96 -5.57
C GLY A 192 10.84 -18.63 -4.22
N ILE A 193 11.70 -18.02 -3.39
CA ILE A 193 11.99 -18.46 -2.02
C ILE A 193 11.81 -17.29 -1.05
N ASN A 194 12.38 -16.13 -1.39
CA ASN A 194 12.40 -14.92 -0.59
C ASN A 194 11.85 -13.76 -1.42
N THR A 195 11.42 -12.70 -0.74
CA THR A 195 10.95 -11.46 -1.36
C THR A 195 11.73 -10.26 -0.82
N LYS A 196 12.18 -9.38 -1.72
CA LYS A 196 12.69 -8.05 -1.37
C LYS A 196 11.58 -7.04 -1.62
N ILE A 197 11.31 -6.20 -0.64
CA ILE A 197 10.51 -4.98 -0.80
C ILE A 197 11.49 -3.82 -0.88
N VAL A 198 11.45 -3.08 -1.97
CA VAL A 198 12.22 -1.84 -2.17
C VAL A 198 11.26 -0.68 -1.94
N THR A 199 11.56 0.21 -1.01
CA THR A 199 10.64 1.28 -0.59
C THR A 199 11.37 2.52 -0.11
N PHE A 200 10.68 3.65 -0.09
CA PHE A 200 11.15 4.92 0.49
C PHE A 200 10.52 5.21 1.85
N HIS A 201 9.83 4.25 2.46
CA HIS A 201 9.19 4.48 3.76
C HIS A 201 9.16 3.23 4.64
N PHE A 202 9.13 3.46 5.95
CA PHE A 202 8.84 2.42 6.93
C PHE A 202 7.39 2.49 7.39
N THR A 203 6.75 1.32 7.33
CA THR A 203 5.36 1.07 7.68
C THR A 203 5.21 -0.37 8.16
N GLU A 204 4.00 -0.92 8.05
CA GLU A 204 3.72 -2.34 8.20
C GLU A 204 3.66 -3.02 6.81
N PHE A 205 4.24 -4.21 6.66
CA PHE A 205 4.33 -4.98 5.42
C PHE A 205 3.80 -6.40 5.61
N THR A 206 3.23 -7.00 4.58
CA THR A 206 2.67 -8.35 4.66
C THR A 206 2.67 -9.08 3.31
N GLU A 207 2.47 -10.39 3.37
CA GLU A 207 2.11 -11.24 2.24
C GLU A 207 0.60 -11.46 2.23
N LEU A 208 -0.02 -11.27 1.08
CA LEU A 208 -1.43 -11.53 0.83
C LEU A 208 -1.62 -12.88 0.15
N SER A 209 -2.57 -13.65 0.67
CA SER A 209 -3.06 -14.87 0.04
C SER A 209 -4.32 -14.55 -0.77
N THR A 210 -4.43 -15.13 -1.97
CA THR A 210 -5.64 -14.99 -2.78
C THR A 210 -6.83 -15.72 -2.14
N ILE A 211 -8.04 -15.21 -2.34
CA ILE A 211 -9.26 -15.95 -2.01
C ILE A 211 -9.39 -17.09 -3.04
N PRO A 212 -9.47 -18.37 -2.63
CA PRO A 212 -9.66 -19.47 -3.56
C PRO A 212 -10.96 -19.26 -4.33
N ALA A 213 -10.91 -19.39 -5.66
CA ALA A 213 -12.12 -19.43 -6.45
C ALA A 213 -12.95 -20.65 -5.98
N SER A 214 -14.16 -20.40 -5.47
CA SER A 214 -15.09 -21.49 -5.21
C SER A 214 -15.37 -22.16 -6.54
N SER A 215 -14.90 -23.41 -6.70
CA SER A 215 -15.22 -24.23 -7.87
C SER A 215 -16.72 -24.53 -7.84
N SER A 216 -17.53 -23.68 -8.46
CA SER A 216 -18.90 -24.05 -8.82
C SER A 216 -18.80 -25.07 -9.94
N THR A 217 -18.77 -26.35 -9.58
CA THR A 217 -18.99 -27.44 -10.53
C THR A 217 -20.36 -27.22 -11.18
N PRO A 218 -20.48 -27.11 -12.51
CA PRO A 218 -21.79 -27.07 -13.14
C PRO A 218 -22.41 -28.46 -12.97
N THR A 219 -23.38 -28.59 -12.08
CA THR A 219 -24.23 -29.78 -12.05
C THR A 219 -25.04 -29.80 -13.34
N ALA A 220 -24.67 -30.69 -14.25
CA ALA A 220 -25.47 -31.01 -15.43
C ALA A 220 -26.84 -31.53 -14.96
N SER A 221 -27.88 -30.72 -15.12
CA SER A 221 -29.26 -31.16 -14.96
C SER A 221 -29.71 -31.83 -16.25
N THR A 222 -29.60 -33.15 -16.28
CA THR A 222 -30.20 -33.98 -17.32
C THR A 222 -31.72 -33.87 -17.21
N SER A 223 -32.35 -33.47 -18.31
CA SER A 223 -33.79 -33.50 -18.51
C SER A 223 -34.36 -34.91 -18.49
N SER A 224 -35.38 -35.18 -17.68
CA SER A 224 -36.37 -36.22 -17.96
C SER A 224 -37.75 -35.85 -17.43
N SER A 225 -38.72 -35.97 -18.33
CA SER A 225 -40.15 -35.78 -18.19
C SER A 225 -40.81 -36.92 -17.39
N GLY A 226 -41.81 -36.61 -16.58
CA GLY A 226 -42.72 -37.60 -16.00
C GLY A 226 -43.95 -36.98 -15.32
N SER A 227 -45.12 -37.13 -15.96
CA SER A 227 -46.45 -36.71 -15.49
C SER A 227 -47.12 -37.74 -14.57
N SER A 228 -48.22 -37.31 -13.92
CA SER A 228 -49.28 -38.06 -13.17
C SER A 228 -49.00 -38.28 -11.66
N GLY A 229 -49.92 -38.16 -10.70
CA GLY A 229 -51.34 -37.81 -10.64
C GLY A 229 -51.88 -38.15 -9.22
N GLY A 230 -52.99 -37.52 -8.77
CA GLY A 230 -53.95 -38.14 -7.81
C GLY A 230 -53.97 -37.76 -6.31
N SER A 231 -54.93 -36.90 -5.95
CA SER A 231 -55.92 -36.89 -4.84
C SER A 231 -55.70 -37.39 -3.39
N SER A 232 -56.34 -36.60 -2.48
CA SER A 232 -56.98 -36.90 -1.17
C SER A 232 -56.10 -36.98 0.09
N GLY A 233 -56.42 -36.41 1.26
CA GLY A 233 -57.55 -35.61 1.75
C GLY A 233 -57.45 -35.38 3.28
N GLY A 234 -58.11 -34.33 3.80
CA GLY A 234 -58.45 -34.09 5.23
C GLY A 234 -57.29 -33.71 6.17
N GLY A 235 -57.38 -32.76 7.11
CA GLY A 235 -58.45 -31.96 7.69
C GLY A 235 -57.99 -31.56 9.10
N GLY A 236 -58.11 -30.28 9.50
CA GLY A 236 -57.80 -29.89 10.89
C GLY A 236 -57.58 -28.38 11.09
N LYS A 237 -58.63 -27.70 11.57
CA LYS A 237 -58.70 -26.27 11.90
C LYS A 237 -57.97 -25.90 13.20
N ARG A 238 -57.43 -24.67 13.26
CA ARG A 238 -57.58 -23.63 14.33
C ARG A 238 -56.65 -22.45 13.96
N SER A 239 -57.13 -21.36 13.37
CA SER A 239 -57.83 -20.19 13.95
C SER A 239 -57.01 -19.37 14.95
N SER A 240 -56.56 -18.20 14.51
CA SER A 240 -56.62 -16.86 15.18
C SER A 240 -55.45 -15.99 14.69
N SER A 241 -55.64 -15.10 13.71
CA SER A 241 -56.05 -13.68 13.84
C SER A 241 -54.89 -12.72 14.11
N GLY A 242 -54.68 -11.75 13.20
CA GLY A 242 -54.00 -10.49 13.54
C GLY A 242 -53.02 -9.94 12.50
N ALA A 243 -53.54 -9.28 11.46
CA ALA A 243 -52.90 -8.12 10.81
C ALA A 243 -53.61 -6.84 11.38
N PRO A 244 -53.12 -5.58 11.23
CA PRO A 244 -52.23 -5.08 10.17
C PRO A 244 -51.22 -3.95 10.52
N SER A 245 -50.39 -3.61 9.52
CA SER A 245 -49.90 -2.28 9.09
C SER A 245 -49.39 -1.23 10.10
N SER A 246 -48.19 -0.69 9.85
CA SER A 246 -48.01 0.77 9.80
C SER A 246 -46.75 1.21 9.05
N SER A 247 -46.98 2.10 8.10
CA SER A 247 -46.05 2.97 7.38
C SER A 247 -46.01 4.34 8.06
N GLN A 248 -44.83 4.92 8.28
CA GLN A 248 -44.51 6.36 8.48
C GLN A 248 -42.98 6.40 8.72
N GLY A 249 -42.14 7.17 8.03
CA GLY A 249 -42.28 8.55 7.57
C GLY A 249 -41.40 9.43 8.46
N TYR A 250 -40.14 9.67 8.06
CA TYR A 250 -39.34 10.78 8.59
C TYR A 250 -38.62 11.47 7.44
N ALA A 251 -39.10 12.69 7.15
CA ALA A 251 -38.44 13.68 6.33
C ALA A 251 -37.84 14.74 7.28
N GLY A 252 -36.65 15.24 6.91
CA GLY A 252 -36.19 16.57 7.29
C GLY A 252 -35.16 16.64 8.41
N SER A 253 -33.87 16.66 8.04
CA SER A 253 -32.97 17.67 8.58
C SER A 253 -32.06 18.18 7.47
N LEU A 254 -31.84 19.49 7.51
CA LEU A 254 -31.28 20.36 6.50
C LEU A 254 -29.73 20.27 6.45
N LEU A 255 -29.19 20.47 5.24
CA LEU A 255 -27.80 20.40 4.76
C LEU A 255 -26.77 21.21 5.61
N PRO A 256 -25.44 20.92 5.56
CA PRO A 256 -24.61 21.33 4.41
C PRO A 256 -23.48 20.35 3.99
N GLU A 257 -23.04 20.58 2.74
CA GLU A 257 -21.78 20.18 2.12
C GLU A 257 -21.43 18.69 2.13
N THR A 258 -21.72 18.05 0.99
CA THR A 258 -20.94 16.93 0.51
C THR A 258 -19.48 17.37 0.42
N THR A 259 -18.70 17.05 1.46
CA THR A 259 -17.28 16.83 1.33
C THR A 259 -17.11 15.84 0.18
N HIS A 260 -16.49 16.29 -0.91
CA HIS A 260 -16.01 15.39 -1.95
C HIS A 260 -15.04 14.43 -1.27
N SER A 261 -15.57 13.26 -0.91
CA SER A 261 -14.79 12.11 -0.51
C SER A 261 -13.79 11.86 -1.64
N GLU A 262 -12.52 12.13 -1.36
CA GLU A 262 -11.37 11.78 -2.21
C GLU A 262 -11.28 10.25 -2.34
N PHE A 263 -12.18 9.67 -3.13
CA PHE A 263 -11.90 8.40 -3.76
C PHE A 263 -10.87 8.69 -4.84
N SER A 264 -9.64 8.18 -4.67
CA SER A 264 -8.67 8.10 -5.76
C SER A 264 -9.33 7.32 -6.90
N VAL A 265 -9.76 8.05 -7.93
CA VAL A 265 -10.49 7.47 -9.08
C VAL A 265 -9.65 6.42 -9.78
N PHE A 266 -8.33 6.59 -9.74
CA PHE A 266 -7.36 5.63 -10.22
C PHE A 266 -6.69 4.91 -9.04
N PRO A 267 -6.59 3.57 -9.08
CA PRO A 267 -5.70 2.85 -8.17
C PRO A 267 -4.24 3.29 -8.36
N ASN A 268 -3.43 3.29 -7.30
CA ASN A 268 -2.01 3.69 -7.39
C ASN A 268 -1.22 2.89 -8.45
N TRP A 269 -1.55 1.61 -8.65
CA TRP A 269 -0.91 0.78 -9.67
C TRP A 269 -1.18 1.24 -11.11
N PHE A 270 -2.27 1.99 -11.33
CA PHE A 270 -2.71 2.38 -12.67
C PHE A 270 -1.69 3.31 -13.33
N GLN A 271 -1.24 4.33 -12.60
CA GLN A 271 -0.21 5.26 -13.07
C GLN A 271 1.15 4.56 -13.19
N THR A 272 1.52 3.76 -12.18
CA THR A 272 2.87 3.22 -12.06
C THR A 272 3.13 2.00 -12.92
N SER A 273 2.10 1.24 -13.28
CA SER A 273 2.22 0.03 -14.11
C SER A 273 1.64 0.22 -15.50
N LEU A 274 0.33 0.42 -15.63
CA LEU A 274 -0.32 0.40 -16.94
C LEU A 274 0.08 1.60 -17.81
N VAL A 275 0.08 2.79 -17.21
CA VAL A 275 0.45 4.03 -17.90
C VAL A 275 1.94 4.05 -18.22
N THR A 276 2.80 3.67 -17.27
CA THR A 276 4.25 3.51 -17.50
C THR A 276 4.54 2.53 -18.65
N TYR A 277 3.97 1.33 -18.63
CA TYR A 277 4.18 0.33 -19.68
C TYR A 277 3.72 0.82 -21.05
N TRP A 278 2.64 1.59 -21.09
CA TRP A 278 2.18 2.20 -22.33
C TRP A 278 3.14 3.28 -22.83
N ILE A 279 3.57 4.21 -21.95
CA ILE A 279 4.51 5.30 -22.29
C ILE A 279 5.84 4.75 -22.79
N GLU A 280 6.34 3.68 -22.17
CA GLU A 280 7.59 3.01 -22.52
C GLU A 280 7.49 2.10 -23.75
N ASN A 281 6.30 2.01 -24.37
CA ASN A 281 6.01 1.14 -25.52
C ASN A 281 6.18 -0.36 -25.22
N LEU A 282 6.05 -0.77 -23.95
CA LEU A 282 6.00 -2.17 -23.54
C LEU A 282 4.63 -2.80 -23.84
N ILE A 283 3.58 -1.98 -23.91
CA ILE A 283 2.27 -2.34 -24.45
C ILE A 283 1.87 -1.36 -25.56
N THR A 284 1.13 -1.87 -26.54
CA THR A 284 0.62 -1.09 -27.68
C THR A 284 -0.55 -0.20 -27.29
N ASP A 285 -0.83 0.82 -28.11
CA ASP A 285 -2.00 1.69 -27.93
C ASP A 285 -3.32 0.90 -27.88
N ASN A 286 -3.42 -0.17 -28.65
CA ASN A 286 -4.60 -1.04 -28.68
C ASN A 286 -4.75 -1.86 -27.39
N GLU A 287 -3.64 -2.39 -26.85
CA GLU A 287 -3.63 -3.11 -25.57
C GLU A 287 -3.99 -2.18 -24.41
N PHE A 288 -3.43 -0.97 -24.41
CA PHE A 288 -3.79 0.05 -23.41
C PHE A 288 -5.27 0.43 -23.46
N LYS A 289 -5.82 0.69 -24.67
CA LYS A 289 -7.25 0.95 -24.87
C LYS A 289 -8.13 -0.20 -24.38
N ASN A 290 -7.76 -1.44 -24.69
CA ASN A 290 -8.50 -2.62 -24.26
C ASN A 290 -8.47 -2.82 -22.74
N ALA A 291 -7.31 -2.62 -22.11
CA ALA A 291 -7.16 -2.67 -20.65
C ALA A 291 -8.06 -1.61 -19.99
N MET A 292 -8.05 -0.37 -20.50
CA MET A 292 -8.91 0.71 -20.05
C MET A 292 -10.39 0.42 -20.16
N ASN A 293 -10.83 -0.08 -21.32
CA ASN A 293 -12.22 -0.50 -21.52
C ASN A 293 -12.61 -1.64 -20.56
N TYR A 294 -11.71 -2.59 -20.32
CA TYR A 294 -11.93 -3.67 -19.36
C TYR A 294 -12.12 -3.13 -17.93
N MET A 295 -11.25 -2.23 -17.47
CA MET A 295 -11.34 -1.66 -16.12
C MET A 295 -12.60 -0.82 -15.90
N LEU A 296 -12.99 -0.03 -16.90
CA LEU A 296 -14.24 0.74 -16.85
C LEU A 296 -15.46 -0.20 -16.81
N ASN A 297 -15.49 -1.22 -17.67
CA ASN A 297 -16.61 -2.17 -17.75
C ASN A 297 -16.73 -3.04 -16.49
N LYS A 298 -15.61 -3.36 -15.84
CA LYS A 298 -15.58 -4.13 -14.60
C LYS A 298 -15.74 -3.26 -13.34
N ASN A 299 -15.96 -1.95 -13.49
CA ASN A 299 -16.03 -0.99 -12.38
C ASN A 299 -14.80 -1.01 -11.47
N ILE A 300 -13.62 -1.36 -12.03
CA ILE A 300 -12.32 -1.28 -11.35
C ILE A 300 -11.92 0.19 -11.19
N ILE A 301 -12.24 1.00 -12.20
CA ILE A 301 -12.13 2.47 -12.20
C ILE A 301 -13.53 3.02 -12.46
N LYS A 302 -13.97 4.01 -11.67
CA LYS A 302 -15.25 4.68 -11.85
C LYS A 302 -15.03 6.12 -12.25
N ILE A 303 -15.19 6.40 -13.54
CA ILE A 303 -15.20 7.77 -14.07
C ILE A 303 -16.66 8.13 -14.31
N ASP A 304 -17.19 9.07 -13.52
CA ASP A 304 -18.53 9.57 -13.72
C ASP A 304 -18.53 10.53 -14.92
N VAL A 305 -19.10 10.07 -16.04
CA VAL A 305 -19.21 10.88 -17.26
C VAL A 305 -20.45 11.75 -17.09
N GLY A 306 -20.32 12.85 -16.35
CA GLY A 306 -21.35 13.87 -16.27
C GLY A 306 -21.67 14.41 -17.67
N GLU A 307 -22.95 14.76 -17.91
CA GLU A 307 -23.39 15.37 -19.16
C GLU A 307 -22.47 16.51 -19.60
N LYS A 308 -22.17 16.55 -20.91
CA LYS A 308 -21.32 17.52 -21.62
C LYS A 308 -21.27 18.86 -20.90
N LYS A 309 -20.19 19.11 -20.16
CA LYS A 309 -19.76 20.46 -19.85
C LYS A 309 -18.88 20.93 -21.01
N ASP A 310 -19.12 22.13 -21.49
CA ASP A 310 -18.24 22.80 -22.44
C ASP A 310 -16.87 22.94 -21.79
N ILE A 311 -15.98 22.00 -22.13
CA ILE A 311 -14.60 22.00 -21.66
C ILE A 311 -13.94 23.16 -22.41
N PRO A 312 -13.32 24.14 -21.72
CA PRO A 312 -12.48 25.13 -22.38
C PRO A 312 -11.52 24.37 -23.28
N THR A 313 -11.46 24.75 -24.56
CA THR A 313 -10.58 24.14 -25.56
C THR A 313 -9.16 24.13 -25.01
N LEU A 314 -8.80 23.05 -24.31
CA LEU A 314 -7.44 22.76 -23.94
C LEU A 314 -6.80 22.55 -25.30
N ASP A 315 -5.85 23.41 -25.64
CA ASP A 315 -5.10 23.32 -26.89
C ASP A 315 -4.30 22.01 -26.83
N LEU A 316 -4.97 20.90 -27.19
CA LEU A 316 -4.54 19.51 -27.09
C LEU A 316 -3.54 19.17 -28.21
N ALA A 317 -2.62 20.09 -28.45
CA ALA A 317 -1.47 19.92 -29.34
C ALA A 317 -0.47 18.83 -28.87
N PRO A 318 -0.45 18.34 -27.60
CA PRO A 318 0.25 17.11 -27.25
C PRO A 318 -0.57 15.85 -27.56
N SER A 319 0.09 14.76 -28.00
CA SER A 319 -0.56 13.45 -28.11
C SER A 319 -1.08 12.99 -26.74
N ILE A 320 -2.19 12.24 -26.71
CA ILE A 320 -2.77 11.72 -25.45
C ILE A 320 -1.73 11.00 -24.57
N LYS A 321 -0.80 10.26 -25.20
CA LYS A 321 0.31 9.57 -24.54
C LYS A 321 1.25 10.54 -23.80
N GLN A 322 1.47 11.74 -24.34
CA GLN A 322 2.26 12.79 -23.68
C GLN A 322 1.55 13.37 -22.45
N LEU A 323 0.23 13.48 -22.48
CA LEU A 323 -0.55 13.93 -21.32
C LEU A 323 -0.47 12.89 -20.20
N PHE A 324 -0.64 11.60 -20.53
CA PHE A 324 -0.44 10.52 -19.57
C PHE A 324 0.99 10.45 -19.02
N LYS A 325 1.99 10.81 -19.83
CA LYS A 325 3.39 10.96 -19.37
C LYS A 325 3.58 12.13 -18.41
N LEU A 326 2.92 13.26 -18.63
CA LEU A 326 2.96 14.37 -17.69
C LEU A 326 2.29 14.00 -16.37
N TRP A 327 1.20 13.23 -16.43
CA TRP A 327 0.54 12.71 -15.24
C TRP A 327 1.41 11.73 -14.45
N SER A 328 2.10 10.78 -15.11
CA SER A 328 3.02 9.86 -14.43
C SER A 328 4.25 10.53 -13.82
N LEU A 329 4.46 11.83 -14.09
CA LEU A 329 5.55 12.66 -13.55
C LEU A 329 5.03 13.68 -12.52
N ASP A 330 3.81 13.49 -12.02
CA ASP A 330 3.10 14.39 -11.11
C ASP A 330 2.99 15.84 -11.64
N LYS A 331 3.01 16.02 -12.97
CA LYS A 331 2.82 17.32 -13.63
C LYS A 331 1.36 17.62 -13.97
N LEU A 332 0.49 16.62 -13.88
CA LEU A 332 -0.96 16.77 -14.00
C LEU A 332 -1.63 16.13 -12.79
N THR A 333 -2.83 16.60 -12.44
CA THR A 333 -3.64 16.00 -11.38
C THR A 333 -4.57 14.91 -11.95
N ASP A 334 -5.01 14.00 -11.08
CA ASP A 334 -6.01 12.97 -11.43
C ASP A 334 -7.28 13.57 -12.05
N SER A 335 -7.76 14.69 -11.49
CA SER A 335 -8.91 15.44 -12.04
C SER A 335 -8.68 15.86 -13.49
N THR A 336 -7.46 16.31 -13.82
CA THR A 336 -7.11 16.75 -15.17
C THR A 336 -7.11 15.57 -16.15
N ILE A 337 -6.59 14.41 -15.74
CA ILE A 337 -6.60 13.21 -16.58
C ILE A 337 -8.00 12.62 -16.74
N ILE A 338 -8.84 12.70 -15.72
CA ILE A 338 -10.25 12.32 -15.83
C ILE A 338 -10.94 13.16 -16.90
N GLU A 339 -10.77 14.48 -16.87
CA GLU A 339 -11.35 15.38 -17.86
C GLU A 339 -10.84 15.06 -19.29
N ILE A 340 -9.56 14.74 -19.43
CA ILE A 340 -8.97 14.32 -20.70
C ILE A 340 -9.59 13.00 -21.18
N ILE A 341 -9.71 11.98 -20.34
CA ILE A 341 -10.33 10.69 -20.70
C ILE A 341 -11.79 10.90 -21.11
N VAL A 342 -12.54 11.71 -20.36
CA VAL A 342 -13.94 12.05 -20.67
C VAL A 342 -14.05 12.75 -22.03
N TYR A 343 -13.18 13.71 -22.31
CA TYR A 343 -13.13 14.41 -23.60
C TYR A 343 -12.88 13.45 -24.76
N TYR A 344 -11.83 12.62 -24.69
CA TYR A 344 -11.44 11.70 -25.77
C TYR A 344 -12.50 10.61 -26.03
N ARG A 345 -13.22 10.15 -24.98
CA ARG A 345 -14.40 9.28 -25.15
C ARG A 345 -15.55 10.00 -25.84
N THR A 346 -15.80 11.26 -25.50
CA THR A 346 -16.91 12.05 -26.06
C THR A 346 -16.72 12.35 -27.54
N VAL A 347 -15.49 12.58 -27.99
CA VAL A 347 -15.17 12.85 -29.40
C VAL A 347 -14.89 11.58 -30.23
N GLY A 348 -15.01 10.39 -29.62
CA GLY A 348 -14.80 9.11 -30.31
C GLY A 348 -13.35 8.85 -30.75
N ALA A 349 -12.39 9.56 -30.16
CA ALA A 349 -10.96 9.35 -30.39
C ALA A 349 -10.36 8.26 -29.48
N TRP A 350 -11.17 7.76 -28.53
CA TRP A 350 -10.87 6.63 -27.67
C TRP A 350 -11.45 5.32 -28.22
#